data_AF-A0A7K2MUM6-F1
#
_entry.id   AF-A0A7K2MUM6-F1
#
_cell.length_a   1.000
_cell.length_b   1.000
_cell.length_c   1.000
_cell.angle_alpha   90.00
_cell.angle_beta   90.00
_cell.angle_gamma   90.00
#
_symmetry.space_group_name_H-M   'P 1'
#
loop_
_entity.id
_entity.type
_entity.pdbx_description
1 polymer ?
#
loop_
_entity_poly.entity_id
_entity_poly.type
_entity_poly.pdbx_seq_one_letter_code
_entity_poly.pdbx_strand_id
1 'polypeptide(L)' 'VSREYVRGFGAAGGQYALQVRFDVAALPVRCHRFTQHSPAAPRGGRQELALSGLHRSVHLVEPRVRSGMLGIGWDWE' A
#
# COMPACT_ATOMS: atom_id res chain seq x y z
N VAL A 1 -11.89 -12.12 -0.85
CA VAL A 1 -10.43 -11.88 -0.81
C VAL A 1 -10.20 -10.39 -0.60
N SER A 2 -9.33 -9.98 0.32
CA SER A 2 -9.00 -8.54 0.46
C SER A 2 -8.29 -8.04 -0.80
N ARG A 3 -8.47 -6.77 -1.17
CA ARG A 3 -7.82 -6.11 -2.31
C ARG A 3 -6.88 -4.97 -1.90
N GLU A 4 -6.80 -4.70 -0.61
CA GLU A 4 -5.96 -3.63 -0.09
C GLU A 4 -5.65 -3.79 1.40
N TYR A 5 -4.60 -3.11 1.81
CA TYR A 5 -4.31 -2.81 3.20
C TYR A 5 -4.13 -1.31 3.35
N VAL A 6 -4.79 -0.73 4.36
CA VAL A 6 -4.82 0.72 4.60
C VAL A 6 -4.36 1.02 6.01
N ARG A 7 -3.45 1.99 6.14
CA ARG A 7 -3.03 2.55 7.43
C ARG A 7 -3.47 4.01 7.53
N GLY A 8 -4.27 4.31 8.55
CA GLY A 8 -4.61 5.67 8.95
C GLY A 8 -3.52 6.30 9.83
N PHE A 9 -3.28 7.59 9.62
CA PHE A 9 -2.40 8.45 10.39
C PHE A 9 -3.19 9.68 10.85
N GLY A 10 -3.39 9.80 12.17
CA GLY A 10 -4.09 10.96 12.76
C GLY A 10 -3.27 12.26 12.74
N ALA A 11 -1.94 12.14 12.64
CA ALA A 11 -1.01 13.26 12.58
C ALA A 11 0.13 12.96 11.60
N ALA A 12 0.81 14.02 11.13
CA ALA A 12 2.03 13.86 10.37
C ALA A 12 3.15 13.27 11.24
N GLY A 13 4.07 12.53 10.63
CA GLY A 13 5.12 11.81 11.33
C GLY A 13 6.34 11.56 10.46
N GLY A 14 7.30 10.82 11.01
CA GLY A 14 8.52 10.44 10.33
C GLY A 14 8.31 9.34 9.29
N GLN A 15 9.33 8.48 9.17
CA GLN A 15 9.32 7.38 8.21
C GLN A 15 8.34 6.28 8.63
N TYR A 16 7.69 5.68 7.64
CA TYR A 16 6.87 4.50 7.83
C TYR A 16 7.16 3.48 6.73
N ALA A 17 7.40 2.24 7.12
CA ALA A 17 7.57 1.12 6.21
C ALA A 17 6.39 0.17 6.34
N LEU A 18 5.84 -0.23 5.19
CA LEU A 18 4.77 -1.19 5.05
C LEU A 18 5.23 -2.32 4.16
N GLN A 19 5.02 -3.55 4.61
CA GLN A 19 5.20 -4.76 3.82
C GLN A 19 3.88 -5.53 3.80
N VAL A 20 3.47 -5.97 2.62
CA VAL A 20 2.38 -6.94 2.45
C VAL A 20 2.98 -8.19 1.84
N ARG A 21 2.77 -9.34 2.48
CA ARG A 21 3.19 -10.65 1.97
C ARG A 21 1.98 -11.44 1.51
N PHE A 22 2.11 -12.08 0.36
CA PHE A 22 1.08 -12.88 -0.28
C PHE A 22 1.34 -14.37 -0.08
N ASP A 23 0.25 -15.13 -0.15
CA ASP A 23 0.32 -16.58 -0.20
C ASP A 23 0.98 -17.06 -1.50
N VAL A 24 1.63 -18.22 -1.48
CA VAL A 24 2.31 -18.76 -2.66
C VAL A 24 1.34 -19.19 -3.76
N ALA A 25 0.14 -19.63 -3.39
CA ALA A 25 -0.88 -20.06 -4.34
C ALA A 25 -1.74 -18.91 -4.88
N ALA A 26 -1.56 -17.69 -4.38
CA ALA A 26 -2.37 -16.53 -4.74
C ALA A 26 -1.50 -15.26 -4.81
N LEU A 27 -0.77 -15.10 -5.91
CA LEU A 27 0.01 -13.90 -6.19
C LEU A 27 -0.83 -12.88 -6.97
N PRO A 28 -0.79 -11.58 -6.61
CA PRO A 28 -1.51 -10.55 -7.34
C PRO A 28 -0.86 -10.28 -8.69
N VAL A 29 -1.68 -9.93 -9.69
CA VAL A 29 -1.20 -9.53 -11.02
C VAL A 29 -0.61 -8.11 -11.01
N ARG A 30 -1.09 -7.27 -10.09
CA ARG A 30 -0.66 -5.87 -9.97
C ARG A 30 -0.76 -5.39 -8.55
N CYS A 31 0.21 -4.60 -8.11
CA CYS A 31 0.21 -3.92 -6.82
C CYS A 31 0.50 -2.43 -7.01
N HIS A 32 -0.08 -1.56 -6.17
CA HIS A 32 0.16 -0.13 -6.23
C HIS A 32 0.06 0.53 -4.86
N ARG A 33 0.88 1.55 -4.60
CA ARG A 33 0.67 2.47 -3.47
C ARG A 33 -0.48 3.42 -3.76
N PHE A 34 -1.06 3.96 -2.70
CA PHE A 34 -1.89 5.15 -2.78
C PHE A 34 -1.82 5.95 -1.47
N THR A 35 -2.16 7.23 -1.55
CA THR A 35 -2.45 8.08 -0.40
C THR A 35 -3.86 8.63 -0.51
N GLN A 36 -4.48 8.92 0.62
CA GLN A 36 -5.82 9.50 0.65
C GLN A 36 -5.92 10.44 1.85
N HIS A 37 -6.12 11.73 1.61
CA HIS A 37 -6.02 12.74 2.67
C HIS A 37 -7.16 12.68 3.70
N SER A 38 -8.34 12.21 3.29
CA SER A 38 -9.50 11.96 4.17
C SER A 38 -10.37 10.84 3.58
N PRO A 39 -11.26 10.20 4.36
CA PRO A 39 -12.13 9.12 3.86
C PRO A 39 -12.95 9.48 2.61
N ALA A 40 -13.34 10.75 2.48
CA ALA A 40 -14.12 11.25 1.35
C ALA A 40 -13.25 11.79 0.19
N ALA A 41 -11.94 11.97 0.39
CA ALA A 41 -11.07 12.51 -0.66
C ALA A 41 -10.77 11.44 -1.72
N PRO A 42 -10.56 11.82 -2.99
CA PRO A 42 -10.03 10.92 -4.00
C PRO A 42 -8.67 10.33 -3.59
N ARG A 43 -8.39 9.11 -4.04
CA ARG A 43 -7.06 8.52 -3.89
C ARG A 43 -6.07 9.19 -4.84
N GLY A 44 -4.91 9.54 -4.30
CA GLY A 44 -3.81 10.14 -5.04
C GLY A 44 -2.52 9.34 -4.91
N GLY A 45 -1.47 9.83 -5.57
CA GLY A 45 -0.13 9.25 -5.48
C GLY A 45 -0.08 7.77 -5.87
N ARG A 46 -0.92 7.34 -6.83
CA ARG A 46 -0.93 5.96 -7.31
C ARG A 46 0.36 5.69 -8.07
N GLN A 47 1.11 4.69 -7.61
CA GLN A 47 2.34 4.25 -8.26
C GLN A 47 2.45 2.73 -8.10
N GLU A 48 2.85 2.07 -9.18
CA GLU A 48 3.01 0.62 -9.20
C GLU A 48 4.15 0.16 -8.28
N LEU A 49 3.95 -0.97 -7.62
CA LEU A 49 4.94 -1.58 -6.73
C LEU A 49 5.32 -2.95 -7.30
N ALA A 50 6.62 -3.19 -7.42
CA ALA A 50 7.14 -4.47 -7.85
C ALA A 50 6.91 -5.55 -6.78
N LEU A 51 6.31 -6.67 -7.18
CA LEU A 51 6.22 -7.87 -6.36
C LEU A 51 7.58 -8.56 -6.33
N SER A 52 8.16 -8.71 -5.13
CA SER A 52 9.33 -9.55 -4.95
C SER A 52 8.94 -11.01 -5.16
N GLY A 53 9.43 -11.66 -6.22
CA GLY A 53 9.14 -13.08 -6.49
C GLY A 53 9.67 -14.02 -5.41
N LEU A 54 10.85 -13.74 -4.87
CA LEU A 54 11.48 -14.56 -3.82
C LEU A 54 10.71 -14.50 -2.49
N HIS A 55 10.34 -13.29 -2.06
CA HIS A 55 9.69 -13.07 -0.76
C HIS A 55 8.16 -13.01 -0.84
N ARG A 56 7.60 -13.01 -2.07
CA ARG A 56 6.17 -12.85 -2.37
C ARG A 56 5.56 -11.65 -1.66
N SER A 57 6.29 -10.55 -1.67
CA SER A 57 5.93 -9.36 -0.91
C SER A 57 6.13 -8.09 -1.71
N VAL A 58 5.34 -7.08 -1.38
CA VAL A 58 5.51 -5.71 -1.84
C VAL A 58 5.84 -4.82 -0.67
N HIS A 59 6.67 -3.81 -0.92
CA HIS A 59 7.15 -2.87 0.09
C HIS A 59 6.81 -1.45 -0.31
N LEU A 60 6.44 -0.65 0.68
CA LEU A 60 6.25 0.78 0.56
C LEU A 60 6.98 1.44 1.72
N VAL A 61 7.87 2.37 1.40
CA VAL A 61 8.48 3.25 2.40
C VAL A 61 8.00 4.66 2.11
N GLU A 62 7.28 5.24 3.07
CA GLU A 62 6.88 6.64 3.05
C GLU A 62 7.84 7.41 3.98
N PRO A 63 8.77 8.23 3.43
CA PRO A 63 9.78 8.91 4.23
C PRO A 63 9.20 9.92 5.22
N ARG A 64 8.01 10.45 4.92
CA ARG A 64 7.30 11.38 5.80
C ARG A 64 5.80 11.19 5.66
N VAL A 65 5.21 10.49 6.62
CA VAL A 65 3.76 10.30 6.64
C VAL A 65 3.03 11.61 6.92
N ARG A 66 1.93 11.82 6.20
CA ARG A 66 1.01 12.95 6.41
C ARG A 66 -0.23 12.46 7.13
N SER A 67 -0.98 13.38 7.74
CA SER A 67 -2.32 13.07 8.22
C SER A 67 -3.20 12.60 7.05
N GLY A 68 -3.97 11.54 7.28
CA GLY A 68 -4.75 10.84 6.27
C GLY A 68 -4.46 9.35 6.25
N MET A 69 -4.47 8.75 5.07
CA MET A 69 -4.26 7.32 4.86
C MET A 69 -3.16 7.06 3.84
N LEU A 70 -2.42 5.98 4.08
CA LEU A 70 -1.45 5.38 3.17
C LEU A 70 -1.82 3.91 2.99
N GLY A 71 -1.73 3.38 1.79
CA GLY A 71 -2.06 1.98 1.57
C GLY A 71 -1.36 1.36 0.38
N ILE A 72 -1.50 0.05 0.30
CA ILE A 72 -1.16 -0.75 -0.86
C ILE A 72 -2.44 -1.45 -1.32
N GLY A 73 -2.82 -1.22 -2.57
CA GLY A 73 -3.88 -1.96 -3.25
C GLY A 73 -3.28 -2.98 -4.21
N TRP A 74 -4.03 -4.05 -4.48
CA TRP A 74 -3.64 -5.10 -5.39
C TRP A 74 -4.83 -5.67 -6.16
N ASP A 75 -4.55 -6.08 -7.38
CA ASP A 75 -5.49 -6.71 -8.30
C ASP A 75 -5.13 -8.19 -8.42
N TRP A 76 -6.15 -9.06 -8.39
CA TRP A 76 -5.98 -10.52 -8.45
C TRP A 76 -6.16 -11.10 -9.85
N GLU A 77 -6.85 -10.36 -10.73
CA GLU A 77 -7.19 -10.71 -12.11
C GLU A 77 -6.63 -9.65 -13.05
#